data_AF-A0A5J5A3Z0-F1
#
_entry.id   AF-A0A5J5A3Z0-F1
#
_cell.length_a   1.000
_cell.length_b   1.000
_cell.length_c   1.000
_cell.angle_alpha   90.00
_cell.angle_beta   90.00
_cell.angle_gamma   90.00
#
_symmetry.space_group_name_H-M   'P 1'
#
loop_
_entity.id
_entity.type
_entity.pdbx_description
1 polymer ?
#
loop_
_entity_poly.entity_id
_entity_poly.type
_entity_poly.pdbx_seq_one_letter_code
_entity_poly.pdbx_strand_id
1 'polypeptide(L)'
;MAASSSSVRSWRTAFLTLRDETLTNPPRATVVSLLHHLILSQSETLVAASPYLPPHEVTSDVMFLMELAWNTFDAKGSDDLTDTFTHLSPLIHDVSHRVSLEINPSSWALVLDSFGRMLEILFGKAGSKRTFLGNVAVIRAINQCLGTIKRLLSVYQRKCSPSENKQLLNFLLSIVASSHAELFCSSYSSGNQRCTAEYGKRIPRYNSLWEVQTVAFTMISEVFSRVGPSLPVDIWQSTIEVLKKVMDALAV
;
A
#
# COMPACT_ATOMS: atom_id res chain seq x y z
N MET A 1 7.29 -27.97 -18.15
CA MET A 1 8.22 -27.08 -18.89
C MET A 1 7.52 -26.23 -19.97
N ALA A 2 6.58 -26.75 -20.77
CA ALA A 2 5.88 -25.92 -21.76
C ALA A 2 5.01 -24.80 -21.13
N ALA A 3 4.22 -25.13 -20.10
CA ALA A 3 3.35 -24.15 -19.42
C ALA A 3 4.10 -23.02 -18.69
N SER A 4 5.29 -23.31 -18.13
CA SER A 4 6.14 -22.29 -17.51
C SER A 4 6.78 -21.37 -18.56
N SER A 5 7.07 -21.87 -19.76
CA SER A 5 7.60 -21.04 -20.85
C SER A 5 6.55 -20.09 -21.44
N SER A 6 5.28 -20.51 -21.49
CA SER A 6 4.18 -19.66 -21.97
C SER A 6 3.82 -18.55 -20.98
N SER A 7 3.85 -18.84 -19.67
CA SER A 7 3.55 -17.85 -18.63
C SER A 7 4.65 -16.78 -18.51
N VAL A 8 5.93 -17.18 -18.61
CA VAL A 8 7.08 -16.26 -18.67
C VAL A 8 7.00 -15.36 -19.91
N ARG A 9 6.60 -15.92 -21.06
CA ARG A 9 6.38 -15.12 -22.27
C ARG A 9 5.26 -14.11 -22.07
N SER A 10 4.13 -14.52 -21.49
CA SER A 10 3.01 -13.62 -21.18
C SER A 10 3.45 -12.44 -20.31
N TRP A 11 4.24 -12.70 -19.25
CA TRP A 11 4.81 -11.63 -18.41
C TRP A 11 5.65 -10.66 -19.22
N ARG A 12 6.67 -11.16 -19.93
CA ARG A 12 7.59 -10.30 -20.70
C ARG A 12 6.83 -9.50 -21.77
N THR A 13 5.91 -10.11 -22.49
CA THR A 13 5.10 -9.41 -23.49
C THR A 13 4.25 -8.32 -22.85
N ALA A 14 3.54 -8.60 -21.75
CA ALA A 14 2.69 -7.62 -21.10
C ALA A 14 3.47 -6.39 -20.60
N PHE A 15 4.61 -6.62 -19.94
CA PHE A 15 5.44 -5.54 -19.40
C PHE A 15 6.20 -4.76 -20.49
N LEU A 16 6.66 -5.43 -21.54
CA LEU A 16 7.29 -4.73 -22.68
C LEU A 16 6.27 -3.88 -23.42
N THR A 17 5.10 -4.42 -23.76
CA THR A 17 4.02 -3.67 -24.40
C THR A 17 3.58 -2.48 -23.54
N LEU A 18 3.39 -2.68 -22.23
CA LEU A 18 3.02 -1.57 -21.35
C LEU A 18 4.09 -0.47 -21.35
N ARG A 19 5.38 -0.83 -21.27
CA ARG A 19 6.47 0.16 -21.35
C ARG A 19 6.46 0.91 -22.68
N ASP A 20 6.43 0.19 -23.79
CA ASP A 20 6.49 0.77 -25.14
C ASP A 20 5.33 1.75 -25.37
N GLU A 21 4.12 1.37 -24.96
CA GLU A 21 2.94 2.24 -25.07
C GLU A 21 3.07 3.49 -24.16
N THR A 22 3.58 3.33 -22.94
CA THR A 22 3.75 4.47 -22.01
C THR A 22 4.86 5.45 -22.43
N LEU A 23 5.86 5.02 -23.21
CA LEU A 23 6.90 5.90 -23.75
C LEU A 23 6.34 6.97 -24.70
N THR A 24 5.15 6.73 -25.28
CA THR A 24 4.46 7.72 -26.12
C THR A 24 3.80 8.85 -25.30
N ASN A 25 3.95 8.83 -23.97
CA ASN A 25 3.29 9.74 -23.03
C ASN A 25 1.78 9.86 -23.27
N PRO A 26 1.04 8.73 -23.26
CA PRO A 26 -0.39 8.75 -23.52
C PRO A 26 -1.17 9.43 -22.38
N PRO A 27 -2.42 9.86 -22.63
CA PRO A 27 -3.28 10.40 -21.59
C PRO A 27 -3.45 9.42 -20.42
N ARG A 28 -3.61 9.95 -19.19
CA ARG A 28 -3.72 9.14 -17.97
C ARG A 28 -4.80 8.05 -18.05
N ALA A 29 -5.98 8.37 -18.59
CA ALA A 29 -7.06 7.39 -18.75
C ALA A 29 -6.65 6.20 -19.64
N THR A 30 -5.84 6.47 -20.68
CA THR A 30 -5.27 5.42 -21.54
C THR A 30 -4.28 4.57 -20.76
N VAL A 31 -3.43 5.17 -19.92
CA VAL A 31 -2.51 4.43 -19.05
C VAL A 31 -3.26 3.48 -18.10
N VAL A 32 -4.35 3.96 -17.47
CA VAL A 32 -5.18 3.11 -16.59
C VAL A 32 -5.80 1.96 -17.37
N SER A 33 -6.35 2.22 -18.55
CA SER A 33 -6.92 1.19 -19.43
C SER A 33 -5.86 0.15 -19.85
N LEU A 34 -4.66 0.59 -20.25
CA LEU A 34 -3.54 -0.28 -20.60
C LEU A 34 -3.11 -1.15 -19.40
N LEU A 35 -2.98 -0.54 -18.21
CA LEU A 35 -2.63 -1.26 -16.99
C LEU A 35 -3.69 -2.34 -16.68
N HIS A 36 -4.97 -2.00 -16.79
CA HIS A 36 -6.04 -2.95 -16.55
C HIS A 36 -6.01 -4.10 -17.58
N HIS A 37 -5.92 -3.77 -18.86
CA HIS A 37 -6.00 -4.76 -19.94
C HIS A 37 -4.76 -5.67 -20.01
N LEU A 38 -3.56 -5.13 -19.84
CA LEU A 38 -2.31 -5.86 -20.00
C LEU A 38 -1.85 -6.55 -18.71
N ILE A 39 -2.14 -5.97 -17.54
CA ILE A 39 -1.58 -6.43 -16.27
C ILE A 39 -2.66 -6.98 -15.35
N LEU A 40 -3.66 -6.18 -14.98
CA LEU A 40 -4.61 -6.55 -13.93
C LEU A 40 -5.54 -7.69 -14.36
N SER A 41 -5.97 -7.71 -15.63
CA SER A 41 -6.84 -8.74 -16.23
C SER A 41 -6.25 -10.15 -16.17
N GLN A 42 -4.92 -10.27 -16.13
CA GLN A 42 -4.18 -11.53 -16.12
C GLN A 42 -3.25 -11.65 -14.90
N SER A 43 -3.57 -10.93 -13.82
CA SER A 43 -2.77 -10.86 -12.59
C SER A 43 -2.40 -12.24 -12.03
N GLU A 44 -3.32 -13.19 -11.99
CA GLU A 44 -3.05 -14.55 -11.50
C GLU A 44 -1.97 -15.27 -12.33
N THR A 45 -2.05 -15.16 -13.66
CA THR A 45 -1.07 -15.73 -14.59
C THR A 45 0.31 -15.09 -14.38
N LEU A 46 0.34 -13.77 -14.19
CA LEU A 46 1.57 -13.03 -13.93
C LEU A 46 2.18 -13.43 -12.58
N VAL A 47 1.39 -13.46 -11.51
CA VAL A 47 1.82 -13.91 -10.18
C VAL A 47 2.40 -15.33 -10.24
N ALA A 48 1.76 -16.23 -10.97
CA ALA A 48 2.24 -17.59 -11.16
C ALA A 48 3.54 -17.67 -11.98
N ALA A 49 3.74 -16.74 -12.93
CA ALA A 49 4.96 -16.65 -13.73
C ALA A 49 6.16 -16.06 -12.96
N SER A 50 5.90 -15.17 -11.98
CA SER A 50 6.93 -14.41 -11.27
C SER A 50 8.12 -15.23 -10.72
N PRO A 51 7.98 -16.44 -10.15
CA PRO A 51 9.12 -17.19 -9.60
C PRO A 51 10.05 -17.76 -10.68
N TYR A 52 9.60 -17.81 -11.94
CA TYR A 52 10.35 -18.35 -13.07
C TYR A 52 11.16 -17.28 -13.82
N LEU A 53 11.08 -16.03 -13.39
CA LEU A 53 11.80 -14.90 -13.96
C LEU A 53 13.01 -14.54 -13.09
N PRO A 54 14.06 -13.94 -13.67
CA PRO A 54 15.17 -13.40 -12.90
C PRO A 54 14.69 -12.32 -11.90
N PRO A 55 15.15 -12.33 -10.63
CA PRO A 55 14.67 -11.38 -9.61
C PRO A 55 14.86 -9.90 -9.99
N HIS A 56 15.94 -9.56 -10.68
CA HIS A 56 16.19 -8.19 -11.15
C HIS A 56 15.19 -7.74 -12.24
N GLU A 57 14.76 -8.64 -13.14
CA GLU A 57 13.72 -8.35 -14.15
C GLU A 57 12.41 -8.03 -13.42
N VAL A 58 11.98 -8.92 -12.51
CA VAL A 58 10.75 -8.74 -11.72
C VAL A 58 10.81 -7.48 -10.88
N THR A 59 11.96 -7.17 -10.29
CA THR A 59 12.14 -5.94 -9.50
C THR A 59 11.97 -4.70 -10.38
N SER A 60 12.60 -4.66 -11.55
CA SER A 60 12.44 -3.55 -12.50
C SER A 60 10.98 -3.38 -12.95
N ASP A 61 10.29 -4.48 -13.22
CA ASP A 61 8.88 -4.50 -13.60
C ASP A 61 7.96 -3.97 -12.49
N VAL A 62 8.17 -4.39 -11.24
CA VAL A 62 7.40 -3.91 -10.09
C VAL A 62 7.68 -2.43 -9.82
N MET A 63 8.94 -1.99 -9.90
CA MET A 63 9.28 -0.57 -9.71
C MET A 63 8.65 0.30 -10.81
N PHE A 64 8.63 -0.18 -12.05
CA PHE A 64 7.93 0.49 -13.14
C PHE A 64 6.42 0.63 -12.87
N LEU A 65 5.76 -0.39 -12.33
CA LEU A 65 4.34 -0.27 -11.93
C LEU A 65 4.13 0.73 -10.80
N MET A 66 5.03 0.78 -9.82
CA MET A 66 4.97 1.76 -8.72
C MET A 66 5.10 3.18 -9.25
N GLU A 67 6.07 3.42 -10.13
CA GLU A 67 6.28 4.72 -10.77
C GLU A 67 5.10 5.13 -11.65
N LEU A 68 4.57 4.19 -12.44
CA LEU A 68 3.40 4.42 -13.28
C LEU A 68 2.20 4.80 -12.43
N ALA A 69 1.99 4.09 -11.31
CA ALA A 69 0.94 4.41 -10.37
C ALA A 69 1.13 5.80 -9.75
N TRP A 70 2.34 6.10 -9.28
CA TRP A 70 2.67 7.40 -8.70
C TRP A 70 2.36 8.57 -9.64
N ASN A 71 2.72 8.44 -10.92
CA ASN A 71 2.57 9.49 -11.94
C ASN A 71 1.15 9.62 -12.50
N THR A 72 0.41 8.50 -12.58
CA THR A 72 -0.91 8.46 -13.20
C THR A 72 -2.00 8.94 -12.25
N PHE A 73 -1.81 8.72 -10.94
CA PHE A 73 -2.85 8.86 -9.95
C PHE A 73 -2.63 10.12 -9.10
N ASP A 74 -3.08 11.25 -9.61
CA ASP A 74 -3.15 12.51 -8.86
C ASP A 74 -4.36 12.52 -7.92
N ALA A 75 -4.27 13.26 -6.81
CA ALA A 75 -5.18 13.21 -5.66
C ALA A 75 -6.61 13.72 -5.92
N LYS A 76 -6.99 14.01 -7.17
CA LYS A 76 -8.37 14.37 -7.54
C LYS A 76 -9.18 13.10 -7.79
N GLY A 77 -9.92 12.71 -6.75
CA GLY A 77 -10.74 11.51 -6.64
C GLY A 77 -11.65 11.25 -7.84
N SER A 78 -11.18 10.36 -8.71
CA SER A 78 -12.02 9.54 -9.57
C SER A 78 -12.17 8.17 -8.89
N ASP A 79 -13.40 7.65 -8.81
CA ASP A 79 -13.69 6.33 -8.22
C ASP A 79 -12.91 5.19 -8.93
N ASP A 80 -12.57 5.39 -10.20
CA ASP A 80 -11.74 4.50 -11.04
C ASP A 80 -10.33 4.24 -10.46
N LEU A 81 -9.81 5.21 -9.70
CA LEU A 81 -8.48 5.11 -9.08
C LEU A 81 -8.47 4.14 -7.90
N THR A 82 -9.52 4.18 -7.10
CA THR A 82 -9.66 3.31 -5.93
C THR A 82 -9.74 1.86 -6.37
N ASP A 83 -10.54 1.58 -7.40
CA ASP A 83 -10.69 0.23 -7.96
C ASP A 83 -9.35 -0.29 -8.48
N THR A 84 -8.66 0.51 -9.30
CA THR A 84 -7.33 0.15 -9.83
C THR A 84 -6.33 -0.17 -8.71
N PHE A 85 -6.33 0.59 -7.61
CA PHE A 85 -5.46 0.29 -6.47
C PHE A 85 -5.83 -0.98 -5.72
N THR A 86 -7.12 -1.29 -5.61
CA THR A 86 -7.55 -2.53 -4.97
C THR A 86 -7.15 -3.77 -5.75
N HIS A 87 -6.86 -3.64 -7.05
CA HIS A 87 -6.32 -4.70 -7.89
C HIS A 87 -4.78 -4.70 -7.98
N LEU A 88 -4.16 -3.51 -8.00
CA LEU A 88 -2.71 -3.38 -8.06
C LEU A 88 -2.01 -3.83 -6.76
N SER A 89 -2.58 -3.51 -5.60
CA SER A 89 -1.99 -3.84 -4.30
C SER A 89 -1.83 -5.36 -4.08
N PRO A 90 -2.84 -6.22 -4.35
CA PRO A 90 -2.68 -7.67 -4.31
C PRO A 90 -1.59 -8.18 -5.26
N LEU A 91 -1.55 -7.68 -6.50
CA LEU A 91 -0.57 -8.12 -7.48
C LEU A 91 0.86 -7.89 -6.99
N ILE A 92 1.15 -6.66 -6.53
CA ILE A 92 2.48 -6.31 -6.03
C ILE A 92 2.81 -7.12 -4.78
N HIS A 93 1.85 -7.26 -3.87
CA HIS A 93 2.00 -8.06 -2.67
C HIS A 93 2.34 -9.51 -2.98
N ASP A 94 1.64 -10.15 -3.91
CA ASP A 94 1.80 -11.57 -4.22
C ASP A 94 3.04 -11.85 -5.08
N VAL A 95 3.47 -10.90 -5.91
CA VAL A 95 4.76 -10.98 -6.60
C VAL A 95 5.91 -10.83 -5.60
N SER A 96 5.83 -9.84 -4.71
CA SER A 96 6.79 -9.65 -3.63
C SER A 96 6.85 -10.88 -2.73
N HIS A 97 5.67 -11.44 -2.40
CA HIS A 97 5.33 -12.85 -2.11
C HIS A 97 6.30 -13.97 -2.48
N ARG A 98 6.67 -13.95 -3.75
CA ARG A 98 7.19 -15.11 -4.46
C ARG A 98 8.62 -14.90 -4.92
N VAL A 99 9.00 -13.63 -5.12
CA VAL A 99 10.32 -13.22 -5.59
C VAL A 99 10.95 -12.30 -4.57
N SER A 100 12.21 -12.56 -4.20
CA SER A 100 12.96 -11.63 -3.36
C SER A 100 13.35 -10.41 -4.20
N LEU A 101 12.61 -9.31 -4.06
CA LEU A 101 12.89 -8.08 -4.81
C LEU A 101 14.24 -7.48 -4.39
N GLU A 102 15.01 -7.05 -5.38
CA GLU A 102 16.35 -6.47 -5.19
C GLU A 102 16.26 -4.97 -4.90
N ILE A 103 15.90 -4.64 -3.67
CA ILE A 103 15.71 -3.25 -3.24
C ILE A 103 17.05 -2.54 -2.98
N ASN A 104 17.16 -1.33 -3.52
CA ASN A 104 18.19 -0.33 -3.29
C ASN A 104 17.56 0.96 -2.71
N PRO A 105 18.36 1.96 -2.29
CA PRO A 105 17.81 3.17 -1.67
C PRO A 105 16.79 3.95 -2.51
N SER A 106 16.99 4.07 -3.82
CA SER A 106 16.06 4.80 -4.68
C SER A 106 14.74 4.05 -4.88
N SER A 107 14.80 2.74 -5.09
CA SER A 107 13.61 1.88 -5.16
C SER A 107 12.85 1.84 -3.84
N TRP A 108 13.54 1.90 -2.70
CA TRP A 108 12.91 1.96 -1.38
C TRP A 108 12.10 3.25 -1.19
N ALA A 109 12.71 4.40 -1.52
CA ALA A 109 12.01 5.69 -1.49
C ALA A 109 10.78 5.68 -2.41
N LEU A 110 10.94 5.19 -3.65
CA LEU A 110 9.83 5.06 -4.60
C LEU A 110 8.68 4.20 -4.05
N VAL A 111 8.98 3.07 -3.41
CA VAL A 111 7.97 2.19 -2.81
C VAL A 111 7.20 2.91 -1.70
N LEU A 112 7.90 3.59 -0.79
CA LEU A 112 7.27 4.31 0.31
C LEU A 112 6.41 5.48 -0.18
N ASP A 113 6.91 6.26 -1.14
CA ASP A 113 6.19 7.39 -1.72
C ASP A 113 4.95 6.90 -2.48
N SER A 114 5.12 5.90 -3.35
CA SER A 114 4.03 5.30 -4.14
C SER A 114 2.93 4.77 -3.23
N PHE A 115 3.27 3.93 -2.26
CA PHE A 115 2.27 3.42 -1.32
C PHE A 115 1.71 4.52 -0.41
N GLY A 116 2.48 5.54 -0.03
CA GLY A 116 2.00 6.66 0.76
C GLY A 116 0.85 7.38 0.07
N ARG A 117 1.03 7.69 -1.21
CA ARG A 117 -0.01 8.30 -2.04
C ARG A 117 -1.20 7.38 -2.29
N MET A 118 -0.97 6.08 -2.55
CA MET A 118 -2.06 5.11 -2.67
C MET A 118 -2.91 5.08 -1.40
N LEU A 119 -2.26 5.03 -0.24
CA LEU A 119 -2.94 5.00 1.05
C LEU A 119 -3.67 6.31 1.34
N GLU A 120 -3.12 7.48 0.98
CA GLU A 120 -3.85 8.75 1.08
C GLU A 120 -5.16 8.74 0.27
N ILE A 121 -5.15 8.14 -0.92
CA ILE A 121 -6.34 8.00 -1.77
C ILE A 121 -7.31 6.99 -1.15
N LEU A 122 -6.80 5.84 -0.71
CA LEU A 122 -7.61 4.77 -0.12
C LEU A 122 -8.27 5.20 1.20
N PHE A 123 -7.55 5.91 2.09
CA PHE A 123 -8.13 6.45 3.32
C PHE A 123 -9.10 7.61 3.07
N GLY A 124 -9.09 8.21 1.87
CA GLY A 124 -9.98 9.31 1.51
C GLY A 124 -9.60 10.60 2.23
N LYS A 125 -8.73 11.41 1.64
CA LYS A 125 -8.32 12.71 2.20
C LYS A 125 -9.53 13.60 2.51
N ALA A 126 -9.82 13.77 3.81
CA ALA A 126 -10.56 14.80 4.58
C ALA A 126 -11.68 15.69 3.97
N GLY A 127 -12.07 15.57 2.71
CA GLY A 127 -12.97 16.54 2.04
C GLY A 127 -13.86 15.99 0.92
N SER A 128 -13.74 14.72 0.53
CA SER A 128 -14.68 14.08 -0.41
C SER A 128 -15.47 12.97 0.30
N LYS A 129 -16.70 12.72 -0.15
CA LYS A 129 -17.66 11.77 0.47
C LYS A 129 -16.94 10.51 0.97
N ARG A 130 -17.01 10.27 2.28
CA ARG A 130 -16.38 9.14 2.97
C ARG A 130 -17.02 7.82 2.53
N THR A 131 -16.54 7.24 1.44
CA THR A 131 -16.92 5.91 0.94
C THR A 131 -16.09 4.79 1.61
N PHE A 132 -15.12 5.16 2.45
CA PHE A 132 -14.16 4.25 3.10
C PHE A 132 -14.81 3.19 3.99
N LEU A 133 -15.91 3.55 4.67
CA LEU A 133 -16.49 2.78 5.77
C LEU A 133 -17.35 1.58 5.30
N GLY A 134 -16.82 0.73 4.42
CA GLY A 134 -17.54 -0.46 3.96
C GLY A 134 -16.87 -1.30 2.90
N ASN A 135 -15.81 -0.80 2.24
CA ASN A 135 -15.18 -1.52 1.15
C ASN A 135 -14.09 -2.49 1.66
N VAL A 136 -14.44 -3.78 1.72
CA VAL A 136 -13.52 -4.86 2.13
C VAL A 136 -12.28 -4.92 1.22
N ALA A 137 -12.42 -4.57 -0.07
CA ALA A 137 -11.30 -4.56 -1.01
C ALA A 137 -10.29 -3.46 -0.67
N VAL A 138 -10.75 -2.28 -0.22
CA VAL A 138 -9.88 -1.18 0.21
C VAL A 138 -9.06 -1.55 1.44
N ILE A 139 -9.72 -2.12 2.46
CA ILE A 139 -9.03 -2.55 3.69
C ILE A 139 -8.01 -3.66 3.37
N ARG A 140 -8.37 -4.60 2.49
CA ARG A 140 -7.45 -5.63 2.00
C ARG A 140 -6.24 -5.01 1.30
N ALA A 141 -6.46 -4.02 0.43
CA ALA A 141 -5.40 -3.32 -0.28
C ALA A 141 -4.43 -2.63 0.69
N ILE A 142 -4.95 -1.92 1.71
CA ILE A 142 -4.14 -1.30 2.77
C ILE A 142 -3.27 -2.34 3.48
N ASN A 143 -3.87 -3.46 3.89
CA ASN A 143 -3.15 -4.55 4.55
C ASN A 143 -2.08 -5.17 3.64
N GLN A 144 -2.34 -5.29 2.33
CA GLN A 144 -1.37 -5.79 1.36
C GLN A 144 -0.22 -4.81 1.13
N CYS A 145 -0.48 -3.50 1.09
CA CYS A 145 0.59 -2.49 1.05
C CYS A 145 1.49 -2.62 2.29
N LEU A 146 0.92 -2.65 3.50
CA LEU A 146 1.67 -2.83 4.74
C LEU A 146 2.43 -4.15 4.79
N GLY A 147 1.80 -5.25 4.40
CA GLY A 147 2.41 -6.58 4.32
C GLY A 147 3.60 -6.61 3.36
N THR A 148 3.48 -5.92 2.22
CA THR A 148 4.56 -5.77 1.24
C THR A 148 5.73 -5.00 1.86
N ILE A 149 5.47 -3.86 2.49
CA ILE A 149 6.54 -3.04 3.12
C ILE A 149 7.21 -3.82 4.24
N LYS A 150 6.45 -4.52 5.09
CA LYS A 150 6.99 -5.37 6.15
C LYS A 150 7.92 -6.44 5.59
N ARG A 151 7.52 -7.09 4.50
CA ARG A 151 8.35 -8.09 3.83
C ARG A 151 9.62 -7.48 3.27
N LEU A 152 9.51 -6.38 2.53
CA LEU A 152 10.67 -5.69 1.96
C LEU A 152 11.62 -5.20 3.05
N LEU A 153 11.09 -4.67 4.15
CA LEU A 153 11.87 -4.28 5.32
C LEU A 153 12.65 -5.47 5.90
N SER A 154 12.03 -6.65 6.03
CA SER A 154 12.72 -7.83 6.56
C SER A 154 13.96 -8.24 5.75
N VAL A 155 13.94 -7.96 4.44
CA VAL A 155 15.04 -8.23 3.50
C VAL A 155 16.04 -7.06 3.45
N TYR A 156 15.54 -5.82 3.44
CA TYR A 156 16.34 -4.62 3.21
C TYR A 156 16.91 -3.99 4.49
N GLN A 157 16.38 -4.34 5.67
CA GLN A 157 16.66 -3.66 6.94
C GLN A 157 18.15 -3.49 7.30
N ARG A 158 19.00 -4.47 6.97
CA ARG A 158 20.43 -4.40 7.29
C ARG A 158 21.18 -3.32 6.49
N LYS A 159 20.59 -2.87 5.39
CA LYS A 159 21.16 -1.86 4.49
C LYS A 159 20.55 -0.47 4.72
N CYS A 160 19.51 -0.34 5.54
CA CYS A 160 18.82 0.93 5.77
C CYS A 160 19.70 1.94 6.51
N SER A 161 19.97 3.05 5.85
CA SER A 161 20.54 4.27 6.41
C SER A 161 19.60 4.96 7.42
N PRO A 162 20.11 5.87 8.26
CA PRO A 162 19.28 6.66 9.16
C PRO A 162 18.18 7.45 8.45
N SER A 163 18.45 8.00 7.25
CA SER A 163 17.45 8.72 6.45
C SER A 163 16.32 7.82 5.97
N GLU A 164 16.61 6.59 5.56
CA GLU A 164 15.59 5.63 5.12
C GLU A 164 14.73 5.14 6.28
N ASN A 165 15.32 4.94 7.47
CA ASN A 165 14.56 4.63 8.68
C ASN A 165 13.64 5.80 9.07
N LYS A 166 14.10 7.05 8.93
CA LYS A 166 13.26 8.24 9.14
C LYS A 166 12.09 8.30 8.16
N GLN A 167 12.32 8.06 6.87
CA GLN A 167 11.26 8.01 5.86
C GLN A 167 10.22 6.94 6.19
N LEU A 168 10.66 5.73 6.54
CA LEU A 168 9.76 4.64 6.95
C LEU A 168 8.93 5.02 8.18
N LEU A 169 9.54 5.60 9.21
CA LEU A 169 8.81 5.99 10.43
C LEU A 169 7.76 7.06 10.14
N ASN A 170 8.09 8.08 9.36
CA ASN A 170 7.12 9.10 8.94
C ASN A 170 5.95 8.49 8.19
N PHE A 171 6.24 7.57 7.25
CA PHE A 171 5.22 6.83 6.53
C PHE A 171 4.31 6.01 7.46
N LEU A 172 4.88 5.23 8.38
CA LEU A 172 4.11 4.40 9.32
C LEU A 172 3.27 5.23 10.29
N LEU A 173 3.81 6.34 10.80
CA LEU A 173 3.09 7.27 11.67
C LEU A 173 1.90 7.92 10.94
N SER A 174 2.06 8.25 9.66
CA SER A 174 0.96 8.75 8.82
C SER A 174 -0.17 7.74 8.67
N ILE A 175 0.15 6.44 8.54
CA ILE A 175 -0.86 5.36 8.49
C ILE A 175 -1.59 5.24 9.83
N VAL A 176 -0.86 5.27 10.95
CA VAL A 176 -1.48 5.23 12.28
C VAL A 176 -2.43 6.41 12.47
N ALA A 177 -1.99 7.62 12.12
CA ALA A 177 -2.82 8.81 12.21
C ALA A 177 -4.08 8.73 11.32
N SER A 178 -3.92 8.29 10.06
CA SER A 178 -5.03 8.17 9.10
C SER A 178 -6.03 7.10 9.51
N SER A 179 -5.55 5.91 9.88
CA SER A 179 -6.42 4.81 10.37
C SER A 179 -7.13 5.18 11.68
N HIS A 180 -6.45 5.91 12.58
CA HIS A 180 -7.04 6.40 13.82
C HIS A 180 -8.14 7.43 13.54
N ALA A 181 -7.89 8.39 12.65
CA ALA A 181 -8.89 9.37 12.25
C ALA A 181 -10.15 8.70 11.72
N GLU A 182 -10.02 7.67 10.88
CA GLU A 182 -11.16 6.91 10.34
C GLU A 182 -11.91 6.11 11.42
N LEU A 183 -11.19 5.45 12.34
CA LEU A 183 -11.79 4.71 13.46
C LEU A 183 -12.68 5.62 14.33
N PHE A 184 -12.18 6.78 14.73
CA PHE A 184 -12.88 7.65 15.69
C PHE A 184 -13.84 8.65 15.05
N CYS A 185 -13.62 9.09 13.79
CA CYS A 185 -14.62 9.86 13.05
C CYS A 185 -15.93 9.09 12.85
N SER A 186 -15.88 7.76 12.78
CA SER A 186 -17.06 6.91 12.66
C SER A 186 -17.88 6.81 13.95
N SER A 187 -17.25 6.99 15.11
CA SER A 187 -17.88 6.84 16.42
C SER A 187 -18.79 8.05 16.75
N TYR A 188 -18.35 9.26 16.39
CA TYR A 188 -19.11 10.50 16.63
C TYR A 188 -20.21 10.81 15.60
N SER A 189 -20.18 10.18 14.41
CA SER A 189 -21.22 10.37 13.38
C SER A 189 -22.51 9.58 13.65
N SER A 190 -22.53 8.70 14.66
CA SER A 190 -23.70 7.87 14.98
C SER A 190 -24.85 8.63 15.68
N GLY A 191 -24.66 9.93 15.99
CA GLY A 191 -25.65 10.75 16.66
C GLY A 191 -26.92 11.08 15.85
N ASN A 192 -26.99 10.77 14.56
CA ASN A 192 -28.16 11.16 13.75
C ASN A 192 -28.64 10.17 12.67
N GLN A 193 -28.25 8.89 12.73
CA GLN A 193 -28.91 7.85 11.96
C GLN A 193 -29.38 6.73 12.89
N ARG A 194 -30.71 6.69 13.12
CA ARG A 194 -31.42 5.50 13.56
C ARG A 194 -31.15 4.39 12.54
N CYS A 195 -30.08 3.63 12.73
CA CYS A 195 -29.95 2.30 12.14
C CYS A 195 -30.79 1.37 13.01
N THR A 196 -32.00 1.08 12.53
CA THR A 196 -32.75 -0.11 12.93
C THR A 196 -31.81 -1.32 12.90
N ALA A 197 -31.59 -1.89 14.07
CA ALA A 197 -30.71 -3.00 14.29
C ALA A 197 -31.28 -4.27 13.62
N GLU A 198 -30.75 -4.65 12.47
CA GLU A 198 -30.72 -6.06 12.10
C GLU A 198 -29.53 -6.71 12.82
N TYR A 199 -29.83 -7.22 14.01
CA TYR A 199 -28.99 -8.13 14.77
C TYR A 199 -28.79 -9.42 13.96
N GLY A 200 -27.78 -9.43 13.09
CA GLY A 200 -27.44 -10.57 12.26
C GLY A 200 -25.99 -10.58 11.84
N LYS A 201 -25.12 -11.18 12.66
CA LYS A 201 -23.75 -11.65 12.36
C LYS A 201 -23.00 -10.84 11.28
N ARG A 202 -22.51 -9.65 11.62
CA ARG A 202 -21.36 -9.05 10.92
C ARG A 202 -20.29 -8.75 11.95
N ILE A 203 -19.16 -9.45 11.85
CA ILE A 203 -17.92 -9.16 12.56
C ILE A 203 -17.65 -7.65 12.45
N PRO A 204 -17.35 -6.94 13.55
CA PRO A 204 -17.25 -5.49 13.48
C PRO A 204 -16.06 -5.12 12.60
N ARG A 205 -16.34 -4.40 11.50
CA ARG A 205 -15.38 -3.88 10.50
C ARG A 205 -14.29 -2.96 11.10
N TYR A 206 -14.45 -2.60 12.37
CA TYR A 206 -13.45 -1.96 13.22
C TYR A 206 -12.19 -2.83 13.42
N ASN A 207 -12.34 -4.16 13.50
CA ASN A 207 -11.22 -5.07 13.78
C ASN A 207 -10.09 -4.94 12.75
N SER A 208 -10.42 -4.73 11.47
CA SER A 208 -9.41 -4.68 10.42
C SER A 208 -8.59 -3.39 10.38
N LEU A 209 -9.11 -2.26 10.89
CA LEU A 209 -8.31 -1.03 11.03
C LEU A 209 -7.44 -1.08 12.28
N TRP A 210 -7.91 -1.73 13.33
CA TRP A 210 -7.07 -2.07 14.49
C TRP A 210 -5.92 -3.01 14.09
N GLU A 211 -6.16 -3.96 13.18
CA GLU A 211 -5.10 -4.79 12.60
C GLU A 211 -4.07 -3.95 11.83
N VAL A 212 -4.52 -3.01 10.98
CA VAL A 212 -3.65 -2.05 10.27
C VAL A 212 -2.76 -1.28 11.25
N GLN A 213 -3.35 -0.72 12.31
CA GLN A 213 -2.60 -0.01 13.35
C GLN A 213 -1.61 -0.92 14.07
N THR A 214 -2.03 -2.14 14.42
CA THR A 214 -1.18 -3.12 15.12
C THR A 214 0.05 -3.48 14.29
N VAL A 215 -0.13 -3.71 12.98
CA VAL A 215 0.98 -3.98 12.06
C VAL A 215 1.91 -2.77 11.97
N ALA A 216 1.37 -1.57 11.80
CA ALA A 216 2.17 -0.35 11.74
C ALA A 216 2.98 -0.12 13.04
N PHE A 217 2.35 -0.26 14.22
CA PHE A 217 3.04 -0.15 15.50
C PHE A 217 4.10 -1.23 15.71
N THR A 218 3.86 -2.45 15.24
CA THR A 218 4.87 -3.53 15.29
C THR A 218 6.10 -3.14 14.50
N MET A 219 5.93 -2.60 13.28
CA MET A 219 7.03 -2.15 12.44
C MET A 219 7.75 -0.92 13.03
N ILE A 220 7.00 0.02 13.60
CA ILE A 220 7.57 1.16 14.33
C ILE A 220 8.46 0.65 15.48
N SER A 221 7.93 -0.24 16.31
CA SER A 221 8.66 -0.84 17.44
C SER A 221 9.94 -1.55 16.99
N GLU A 222 9.88 -2.30 15.88
CA GLU A 222 11.05 -2.96 15.29
C GLU A 222 12.13 -1.94 14.89
N VAL A 223 11.76 -0.84 14.23
CA VAL A 223 12.72 0.21 13.86
C VAL A 223 13.31 0.87 15.12
N PHE A 224 12.48 1.25 16.10
CA PHE A 224 12.96 1.83 17.35
C PHE A 224 13.88 0.89 18.13
N SER A 225 13.60 -0.42 18.15
CA SER A 225 14.47 -1.41 18.79
C SER A 225 15.85 -1.50 18.16
N ARG A 226 15.94 -1.27 16.84
CA ARG A 226 17.17 -1.39 16.05
C ARG A 226 18.00 -0.10 16.07
N VAL A 227 17.36 1.04 15.89
CA VAL A 227 18.05 2.33 15.64
C VAL A 227 17.62 3.46 16.57
N GLY A 228 16.80 3.19 17.59
CA GLY A 228 16.20 4.18 18.48
C GLY A 228 17.15 5.28 19.01
N PRO A 229 18.34 4.93 19.54
CA PRO A 229 19.30 5.91 20.04
C PRO A 229 19.86 6.86 18.97
N SER A 230 19.84 6.45 17.70
CA SER A 230 20.34 7.23 16.55
C SER A 230 19.24 8.00 15.82
N LEU A 231 17.98 7.88 16.26
CA LEU A 231 16.87 8.57 15.63
C LEU A 231 16.88 10.07 15.98
N PRO A 232 16.57 10.94 15.01
CA PRO A 232 16.39 12.36 15.26
C PRO A 232 15.27 12.66 16.28
N VAL A 233 15.43 13.76 17.03
CA VAL A 233 14.48 14.17 18.08
C VAL A 233 13.07 14.44 17.52
N ASP A 234 12.96 14.98 16.32
CA ASP A 234 11.68 15.22 15.65
C ASP A 234 10.86 13.94 15.47
N ILE A 235 11.52 12.81 15.21
CA ILE A 235 10.86 11.52 15.02
C ILE A 235 10.35 10.94 16.35
N TRP A 236 11.11 11.11 17.43
CA TRP A 236 10.63 10.79 18.77
C TRP A 236 9.40 11.61 19.13
N GLN A 237 9.44 12.92 18.87
CA GLN A 237 8.32 13.82 19.15
C GLN A 237 7.07 13.45 18.35
N SER A 238 7.18 13.22 17.04
CA SER A 238 6.05 12.80 16.21
C SER A 238 5.46 11.46 16.66
N THR A 239 6.30 10.52 17.08
CA THR A 239 5.83 9.22 17.60
C THR A 239 5.05 9.38 18.89
N ILE A 240 5.56 10.15 19.85
CA ILE A 240 4.88 10.43 21.13
C ILE A 240 3.55 11.15 20.88
N GLU A 241 3.50 12.10 19.95
CA GLU A 241 2.27 12.82 19.62
C GLU A 241 1.19 11.89 19.06
N VAL A 242 1.56 10.99 18.14
CA VAL A 242 0.62 10.00 17.57
C VAL A 242 0.15 9.04 18.67
N LEU A 243 1.05 8.51 19.51
CA LEU A 243 0.68 7.64 20.62
C LEU A 243 -0.27 8.34 21.60
N LYS A 244 0.00 9.59 21.95
CA LYS A 244 -0.86 10.39 22.83
C LYS A 244 -2.26 10.52 22.23
N LYS A 245 -2.39 10.86 20.94
CA LYS A 245 -3.69 10.96 20.26
C LYS A 245 -4.47 9.64 20.28
N VAL A 246 -3.77 8.52 20.09
CA VAL A 246 -4.38 7.18 20.14
C VAL A 246 -4.85 6.84 21.56
N MET A 247 -4.04 7.15 22.58
CA MET A 247 -4.37 6.91 23.97
C MET A 247 -5.51 7.80 24.47
N ASP A 248 -5.50 9.09 24.13
CA ASP A 248 -6.53 10.06 24.53
C ASP A 248 -7.92 9.61 24.03
N ALA A 249 -8.00 8.95 22.86
CA ALA A 249 -9.23 8.43 22.31
C ALA A 249 -9.72 7.12 22.97
N LEU A 250 -8.82 6.35 23.60
CA LEU A 250 -9.12 5.13 24.33
C LEU A 250 -9.47 5.36 25.81
N ALA A 251 -9.10 6.51 26.35
CA ALA A 251 -9.33 6.87 27.76
C ALA A 251 -10.75 7.38 28.07
N VAL A 252 -11.69 7.23 27.12
CA VAL A 252 -13.09 7.70 27.19
C VAL A 252 -14.06 6.58 27.52
#